data_AF-A0A943XRZ7-F1
#
_entry.id   AF-A0A943XRZ7-F1
#
_cell.length_a   1.000
_cell.length_b   1.000
_cell.length_c   1.000
_cell.angle_alpha   90.00
_cell.angle_beta   90.00
_cell.angle_gamma   90.00
#
_symmetry.space_group_name_H-M   'P 1'
#
loop_
_entity.id
_entity.type
_entity.pdbx_description
1 polymer ?
#
loop_
_entity_poly.entity_id
_entity_poly.type
_entity_poly.pdbx_seq_one_letter_code
_entity_poly.pdbx_strand_id
1 'polypeptide(L)' 'MNNYRKRVVDEMGGQRLIDEGARTLNSLDSLIAGKKLRKPTFKMIITAVGEYAYVRKEDGIMVCPLSSLKA' A
#
# COMPACT_ATOMS: atom_id res chain seq x y z
N MET A 1 -31.33 -20.41 1.79
CA MET A 1 -31.31 -19.08 1.16
C MET A 1 -30.88 -18.08 2.23
N ASN A 2 -29.59 -17.83 2.41
CA ASN A 2 -29.13 -16.79 3.32
C ASN A 2 -28.04 -15.98 2.62
N ASN A 3 -28.40 -14.72 2.37
CA ASN A 3 -27.83 -13.90 1.32
C ASN A 3 -26.42 -13.43 1.67
N TYR A 4 -25.48 -13.74 0.78
CA TYR A 4 -24.14 -13.18 0.72
C TYR A 4 -24.20 -11.65 0.61
N ARG A 5 -24.25 -10.94 1.74
CA ARG A 5 -23.96 -9.50 1.77
C ARG A 5 -22.44 -9.30 1.77
N LYS A 6 -21.74 -9.86 0.77
CA LYS A 6 -20.36 -9.44 0.48
C LYS A 6 -20.52 -8.04 -0.10
N ARG A 7 -20.20 -7.01 0.69
CA ARG A 7 -20.10 -5.64 0.18
C ARG A 7 -19.15 -5.70 -1.01
N VAL A 8 -19.67 -5.45 -2.21
CA VAL A 8 -18.86 -5.26 -3.42
C VAL A 8 -18.14 -3.93 -3.24
N VAL A 9 -17.16 -3.91 -2.34
CA VAL A 9 -16.13 -2.87 -2.36
C VAL A 9 -15.34 -3.20 -3.61
N ASP A 10 -15.24 -2.26 -4.54
CA ASP A 10 -14.56 -2.44 -5.81
C ASP A 10 -13.10 -2.86 -5.57
N GLU A 11 -12.88 -4.18 -5.50
CA GLU A 11 -11.57 -4.81 -5.25
C GLU A 11 -10.59 -4.40 -6.36
N MET A 12 -11.08 -4.04 -7.56
CA MET A 12 -10.26 -3.49 -8.65
C MET A 12 -9.81 -2.05 -8.39
N GLY A 13 -10.70 -1.19 -7.89
CA GLY A 13 -10.38 0.21 -7.58
C GLY A 13 -9.31 0.35 -6.48
N GLY A 14 -9.43 -0.43 -5.41
CA GLY A 14 -8.48 -0.42 -4.29
C GLY A 14 -7.09 -0.88 -4.71
N GLN A 15 -7.00 -1.99 -5.45
CA GLN A 15 -5.73 -2.52 -5.93
C GLN A 15 -5.03 -1.53 -6.89
N ARG A 16 -5.79 -0.87 -7.78
CA ARG A 16 -5.25 0.14 -8.70
C ARG A 16 -4.55 1.29 -7.97
N LEU A 17 -5.16 1.79 -6.89
CA LEU A 17 -4.59 2.88 -6.09
C LEU A 17 -3.33 2.44 -5.35
N ILE A 18 -3.30 1.20 -4.86
CA ILE A 18 -2.12 0.60 -4.21
C ILE A 18 -0.97 0.45 -5.22
N ASP A 19 -1.25 0.04 -6.46
CA ASP A 19 -0.26 -0.06 -7.53
C ASP A 19 0.27 1.29 -8.00
N GLU A 20 -0.59 2.30 -8.07
CA GLU A 20 -0.19 3.68 -8.40
C GLU A 20 0.68 4.29 -7.30
N GLY A 21 0.31 4.10 -6.04
CA GLY A 21 1.12 4.51 -4.89
C GLY A 21 2.49 3.82 -4.88
N ALA A 22 2.53 2.52 -5.18
CA ALA A 22 3.77 1.76 -5.27
C ALA A 22 4.70 2.29 -6.37
N ARG A 23 4.18 2.55 -7.57
CA ARG A 23 4.94 3.18 -8.67
C ARG A 23 5.53 4.52 -8.26
N THR A 24 4.75 5.35 -7.58
CA THR A 24 5.20 6.68 -7.10
C THR A 24 6.32 6.55 -6.07
N LEU A 25 6.17 5.65 -5.07
CA LEU A 25 7.20 5.43 -4.05
C LEU A 25 8.50 4.87 -4.63
N ASN A 26 8.42 3.95 -5.59
CA ASN A 26 9.60 3.41 -6.26
C ASN A 26 10.31 4.46 -7.13
N SER A 27 9.55 5.36 -7.75
CA SER A 27 10.10 6.49 -8.50
C SER A 27 10.80 7.47 -7.55
N LEU A 28 10.19 7.76 -6.40
CA LEU A 28 10.79 8.60 -5.36
C LEU A 28 12.08 8.00 -4.79
N ASP A 29 12.10 6.70 -4.50
CA ASP A 29 13.31 5.98 -4.04
C ASP A 29 14.46 6.13 -5.04
N SER A 30 14.16 6.00 -6.33
CA SER A 30 15.13 6.20 -7.42
C SER A 30 15.68 7.62 -7.48
N LEU A 31 14.82 8.64 -7.29
CA LEU A 31 15.22 10.05 -7.25
C LEU A 31 16.10 10.37 -6.03
N ILE A 32 15.81 9.75 -4.87
CA ILE A 32 16.60 9.93 -3.64
C ILE A 32 17.97 9.25 -3.78
N ALA A 33 18.01 8.03 -4.36
CA ALA A 33 19.25 7.31 -4.60
C ALA A 33 20.23 8.10 -5.47
N GLY A 34 19.74 8.81 -6.49
CA GLY A 34 20.55 9.68 -7.35
C GLY A 34 21.19 10.89 -6.63
N LYS A 35 20.70 11.25 -5.44
CA LYS A 35 21.19 12.40 -4.65
C LYS A 35 22.22 12.04 -3.58
N LYS A 36 22.74 10.80 -3.55
CA LYS A 36 23.62 10.27 -2.49
C LYS A 36 23.06 10.46 -1.07
N LEU A 37 21.73 10.50 -0.95
CA LEU A 37 21.06 10.53 0.34
C LEU A 37 21.00 9.11 0.92
N ARG A 38 20.80 9.00 2.25
CA ARG A 38 20.54 7.70 2.87
C ARG A 38 19.27 7.11 2.26
N LYS A 39 19.37 5.87 1.80
CA LYS A 39 18.22 5.14 1.27
C LYS A 39 17.12 5.06 2.34
N PRO A 40 15.84 5.28 2.00
CA PRO A 40 14.74 5.10 2.95
C PRO A 40 14.77 3.69 3.54
N THR A 41 14.62 3.60 4.86
CA THR A 41 14.68 2.34 5.61
C THR A 41 13.42 1.48 5.43
N PHE A 42 12.30 2.10 5.06
CA PHE A 42 11.05 1.40 4.71
C PHE A 42 10.20 2.24 3.76
N LYS A 43 9.30 1.58 3.03
CA LYS A 43 8.27 2.18 2.17
C LYS A 43 6.91 1.66 2.59
N MET A 44 5.92 2.54 2.72
CA MET A 44 4.60 2.19 3.22
C MET A 44 3.49 2.95 2.48
N ILE A 45 2.37 2.28 2.22
CA ILE A 45 1.14 2.85 1.70
C ILE A 45 0.08 2.70 2.80
N ILE A 46 -0.53 3.82 3.20
CA ILE A 46 -1.63 3.82 4.16
C ILE A 46 -2.96 3.78 3.40
N THR A 47 -3.82 2.83 3.74
CA THR A 47 -5.16 2.71 3.14
C THR A 47 -6.24 3.06 4.15
N ALA A 48 -7.34 3.67 3.69
CA ALA A 48 -8.47 3.97 4.56
C ALA A 48 -9.26 2.70 4.95
N VAL A 49 -9.31 1.73 4.05
CA VAL A 49 -10.01 0.45 4.21
C VAL A 49 -9.05 -0.71 3.95
N GLY A 50 -9.23 -1.81 4.67
CA GLY A 50 -8.47 -3.04 4.55
C GLY A 50 -8.55 -3.86 5.84
N GLU A 51 -8.44 -5.18 5.73
CA GLU A 51 -8.60 -6.08 6.88
C GLU A 51 -7.31 -6.27 7.68
N TYR A 52 -6.16 -6.26 7.01
CA TYR A 52 -4.86 -6.49 7.66
C TYR A 52 -3.74 -5.76 6.91
N ALA A 53 -2.67 -5.43 7.63
CA ALA A 53 -1.44 -4.95 7.04
C ALA A 53 -0.66 -6.11 6.40
N TYR A 54 -0.07 -5.88 5.24
CA TYR A 54 0.73 -6.88 4.53
C TYR A 54 1.88 -6.24 3.75
N VAL A 55 2.91 -7.03 3.46
CA VAL A 55 4.02 -6.61 2.61
C VAL A 55 3.79 -7.11 1.20
N ARG A 56 3.83 -6.21 0.22
CA ARG A 56 3.81 -6.55 -1.20
C ARG A 56 5.10 -7.29 -1.57
N LYS A 57 4.98 -8.46 -2.18
CA LYS A 57 6.13 -9.31 -2.54
C LYS A 57 6.99 -8.70 -3.65
N GLU A 58 6.40 -7.92 -4.53
CA GLU A 58 7.05 -7.39 -5.74
C GLU A 58 8.13 -6.34 -5.42
N ASP A 59 7.86 -5.45 -4.47
CA ASP A 59 8.68 -4.26 -4.22
C ASP A 59 8.98 -4.01 -2.73
N GLY A 60 8.52 -4.91 -1.86
CA GLY A 60 8.72 -4.86 -0.41
C GLY A 60 7.96 -3.73 0.28
N ILE A 61 6.98 -3.10 -0.38
CA ILE A 61 6.19 -2.00 0.20
C ILE A 61 5.17 -2.56 1.20
N MET A 62 5.12 -1.99 2.39
CA MET A 62 4.11 -2.32 3.39
C MET A 62 2.79 -1.59 3.08
N VAL A 63 1.71 -2.33 2.88
CA VAL A 63 0.36 -1.79 2.76
C VAL A 63 -0.32 -1.94 4.11
N CYS A 64 -0.72 -0.82 4.71
CA CYS A 64 -1.22 -0.78 6.07
C CYS A 64 -2.55 -0.02 6.14
N PRO A 65 -3.65 -0.67 6.52
CA PRO A 65 -4.90 0.04 6.80
C PRO A 65 -4.73 0.99 7.99
N LEU A 66 -5.43 2.14 7.98
CA LEU A 66 -5.44 3.08 9.11
C LEU A 66 -5.80 2.41 10.44
N SER A 67 -6.68 1.40 10.42
CA SER A 67 -7.07 0.62 11.59
C SER A 67 -5.92 -0.18 12.22
N SER A 68 -4.83 -0.40 11.48
CA SER A 68 -3.66 -1.15 11.94
C SER A 68 -2.61 -0.25 12.60
N LEU A 69 -2.81 1.08 12.61
CA LEU A 69 -1.90 2.02 13.28
C LEU A 69 -2.34 2.21 14.74
N LYS A 70 -1.39 2.12 15.65
CA LYS A 70 -1.59 2.42 17.07
C LYS A 70 -1.35 3.92 17.31
N ALA A 71 -2.22 4.55 18.08
CA ALA A 71 -2.04 5.92 18.57
C ALA A 71 -1.00 5.99 19.69
#